data_AF-A0A7S0AF86-F1
#
_entry.id   AF-A0A7S0AF86-F1
#
_cell.length_a   1.000
_cell.length_b   1.000
_cell.length_c   1.000
_cell.angle_alpha   90.00
_cell.angle_beta   90.00
_cell.angle_gamma   90.00
#
_symmetry.space_group_name_H-M   'P 1'
#
loop_
_entity.id
_entity.type
_entity.pdbx_description
1 polymer ?
#
loop_
_entity_poly.entity_id
_entity_poly.type
_entity_poly.pdbx_seq_one_letter_code
_entity_poly.pdbx_strand_id
1 'polypeptide(L)'
;GIFFDDLNDRDPDTIFEFSKEALNSVVKAYGPIVEKHKDDDFTEKEKEWQLMRRGRYVEFNLVYDRGTVFGLKTGGRIESILMSLPETARWEYDMHPEPGTPEADFIDACKHPREWV
;
A
#
# COMPACT_ATOMS: atom_id res chain seq x y z
N GLY A 1 0.73 8.23 5.11
CA GLY A 1 2.13 7.76 5.17
C GLY A 1 3.05 8.89 4.73
N ILE A 2 4.31 8.58 4.44
CA ILE A 2 5.26 9.55 3.87
C ILE A 2 5.77 9.03 2.52
N PHE A 3 5.97 9.93 1.56
CA PHE A 3 6.58 9.67 0.27
C PHE A 3 7.43 10.88 -0.10
N PHE A 4 8.67 10.65 -0.53
CA PHE A 4 9.58 11.70 -0.98
C PHE A 4 10.46 11.16 -2.11
N ASP A 5 10.81 12.04 -3.02
CA ASP A 5 11.68 11.81 -4.18
C ASP A 5 12.39 13.15 -4.47
N ASP A 6 13.54 13.12 -5.13
CA ASP A 6 14.31 14.32 -5.49
C ASP A 6 14.62 15.29 -4.32
N LEU A 7 14.70 14.78 -3.07
CA LEU A 7 14.98 15.59 -1.89
C LEU A 7 16.43 16.06 -1.89
N ASN A 8 16.67 17.34 -2.22
CA ASN A 8 17.98 17.95 -2.40
C ASN A 8 18.08 19.37 -1.80
N ASP A 9 17.23 19.67 -0.83
CA ASP A 9 17.07 20.99 -0.21
C ASP A 9 18.05 21.29 0.94
N ARG A 10 18.79 20.28 1.39
CA ARG A 10 19.70 20.30 2.54
C ARG A 10 21.00 19.55 2.22
N ASP A 11 21.95 19.58 3.15
CA ASP A 11 23.20 18.82 2.99
C ASP A 11 22.95 17.30 2.96
N PRO A 12 23.83 16.53 2.30
CA PRO A 12 23.64 15.08 2.13
C PRO A 12 23.53 14.30 3.45
N ASP A 13 24.26 14.68 4.49
CA ASP A 13 24.25 13.95 5.77
C ASP A 13 22.91 14.13 6.48
N THR A 14 22.33 15.33 6.42
CA THR A 14 20.98 15.60 6.93
C THR A 14 19.91 14.79 6.19
N ILE A 15 19.98 14.71 4.86
CA ILE A 15 19.03 13.92 4.06
C ILE A 15 19.18 12.42 4.34
N PHE A 16 20.41 11.96 4.55
CA PHE A 16 20.69 10.57 4.89
C PHE A 16 20.14 10.20 6.27
N GLU A 17 20.34 11.04 7.28
CA GLU A 17 19.76 10.82 8.62
C GLU A 17 18.23 10.84 8.58
N PHE A 18 17.61 11.76 7.82
CA PHE A 18 16.17 11.75 7.58
C PHE A 18 15.69 10.43 6.96
N SER A 19 16.40 9.93 5.94
CA SER A 19 16.05 8.66 5.27
C SER A 19 16.18 7.46 6.22
N LYS A 20 17.21 7.45 7.08
CA LYS A 20 17.37 6.43 8.13
C LYS A 20 16.23 6.48 9.14
N GLU A 21 15.87 7.67 9.59
CA GLU A 21 14.76 7.85 10.54
C GLU A 21 13.43 7.36 9.95
N ALA A 22 13.14 7.73 8.69
CA ALA A 22 11.97 7.27 7.97
C ALA A 22 11.89 5.74 7.92
N LEU A 23 12.99 5.07 7.53
CA LEU A 23 13.05 3.61 7.46
C LEU A 23 12.91 2.94 8.85
N ASN A 24 13.64 3.46 9.85
CA ASN A 24 13.60 2.94 11.22
C ASN A 24 12.22 3.09 11.89
N SER A 25 11.40 4.02 11.39
CA SER A 25 10.04 4.26 11.89
C SER A 25 9.01 3.26 11.34
N VAL A 26 9.28 2.60 10.20
CA VAL A 26 8.33 1.67 9.56
C VAL A 26 7.91 0.54 10.49
N VAL A 27 8.88 -0.16 11.09
CA VAL A 27 8.59 -1.29 11.98
C VAL A 27 7.88 -0.82 13.25
N LYS A 28 8.27 0.33 13.79
CA LYS A 28 7.64 0.91 14.99
C LYS A 28 6.19 1.33 14.73
N ALA A 29 5.88 1.81 13.54
CA ALA A 29 4.53 2.22 13.15
C ALA A 29 3.64 1.02 12.79
N TYR A 30 4.15 0.07 12.01
CA TYR A 30 3.34 -1.02 11.46
C TYR A 30 3.30 -2.28 12.34
N GLY A 31 4.40 -2.60 13.03
CA GLY A 31 4.51 -3.78 13.89
C GLY A 31 3.41 -3.90 14.95
N PRO A 32 3.09 -2.83 15.70
CA PRO A 32 1.99 -2.85 16.67
C PRO A 32 0.61 -3.10 16.06
N ILE A 33 0.38 -2.67 14.82
CA ILE A 33 -0.89 -2.91 14.10
C ILE A 33 -1.02 -4.41 13.78
N VAL A 34 0.06 -5.02 13.29
CA VAL A 34 0.08 -6.46 13.01
C VAL A 34 -0.13 -7.26 14.30
N GLU A 35 0.62 -6.94 15.36
CA GLU A 35 0.50 -7.67 16.64
C GLU A 35 -0.91 -7.58 17.22
N LYS A 36 -1.56 -6.43 17.07
CA LYS A 36 -2.92 -6.21 17.57
C LYS A 36 -3.99 -7.02 16.81
N HIS A 37 -3.80 -7.24 15.51
CA HIS A 37 -4.86 -7.72 14.62
C HIS A 37 -4.59 -9.10 14.00
N LYS A 38 -3.42 -9.70 14.23
CA LYS A 38 -3.03 -10.99 13.61
C LYS A 38 -3.95 -12.17 13.99
N ASP A 39 -4.59 -12.10 15.15
CA ASP A 39 -5.43 -13.16 15.72
C ASP A 39 -6.92 -12.80 15.67
N ASP A 40 -7.29 -11.69 15.01
CA ASP A 40 -8.69 -11.30 14.85
C ASP A 40 -9.40 -12.28 13.92
N ASP A 41 -10.60 -12.71 14.32
CA ASP A 41 -11.48 -13.50 13.47
C ASP A 41 -11.94 -12.66 12.26
N PHE A 42 -12.09 -13.31 11.12
CA PHE A 42 -12.68 -12.71 9.92
C PHE A 42 -13.66 -13.68 9.26
N THR A 43 -14.61 -13.09 8.57
CA THR A 43 -15.62 -13.79 7.77
C THR A 43 -15.15 -13.99 6.33
N GLU A 44 -15.77 -14.93 5.63
CA GLU A 44 -15.52 -15.12 4.20
C GLU A 44 -15.82 -13.85 3.38
N LYS A 45 -16.82 -13.05 3.77
CA LYS A 45 -17.13 -11.78 3.10
C LYS A 45 -16.00 -10.76 3.23
N GLU A 46 -15.41 -10.64 4.41
CA GLU A 46 -14.23 -9.77 4.64
C GLU A 46 -13.02 -10.28 3.86
N LYS A 47 -12.88 -11.60 3.72
CA LYS A 47 -11.84 -12.21 2.90
C LYS A 47 -12.03 -11.89 1.41
N GLU A 48 -13.25 -11.98 0.90
CA GLU A 48 -13.59 -11.60 -0.47
C GLU A 48 -13.32 -10.11 -0.71
N TRP A 49 -13.71 -9.25 0.24
CA TRP A 49 -13.40 -7.84 0.21
C TRP A 49 -11.89 -7.58 0.14
N GLN A 50 -11.10 -8.25 0.98
CA GLN A 50 -9.63 -8.18 0.95
C GLN A 50 -9.06 -8.52 -0.44
N LEU A 51 -9.57 -9.58 -1.08
CA LEU A 51 -9.11 -9.98 -2.42
C LEU A 51 -9.42 -8.93 -3.49
N MET A 52 -10.57 -8.27 -3.38
CA MET A 52 -10.91 -7.15 -4.26
C MET A 52 -10.05 -5.91 -4.01
N ARG A 53 -9.62 -5.67 -2.77
CA ARG A 53 -8.66 -4.58 -2.45
C ARG A 53 -7.26 -4.90 -2.96
N ARG A 54 -6.83 -6.16 -2.87
CA ARG A 54 -5.61 -6.67 -3.50
C ARG A 54 -5.62 -6.48 -5.03
N GLY A 55 -6.78 -6.63 -5.68
CA GLY A 55 -6.92 -6.30 -7.11
C GLY A 55 -6.56 -4.85 -7.44
N ARG A 56 -7.00 -3.89 -6.62
CA ARG A 56 -6.62 -2.47 -6.78
C ARG A 56 -5.13 -2.22 -6.52
N TYR A 57 -4.51 -2.98 -5.61
CA TYR A 57 -3.06 -2.92 -5.37
C TYR A 57 -2.26 -3.39 -6.60
N VAL A 58 -2.72 -4.47 -7.25
CA VAL A 58 -2.15 -4.94 -8.52
C VAL A 58 -2.28 -3.89 -9.62
N GLU A 59 -3.47 -3.28 -9.77
CA GLU A 59 -3.69 -2.21 -10.75
C GLU A 59 -2.73 -1.04 -10.51
N PHE A 60 -2.55 -0.61 -9.25
CA PHE A 60 -1.64 0.47 -8.93
C PHE A 60 -0.19 0.17 -9.34
N ASN A 61 0.33 -0.99 -8.95
CA ASN A 61 1.72 -1.36 -9.23
C ASN A 61 1.97 -1.53 -10.74
N LEU A 62 1.04 -2.13 -11.47
CA LEU A 62 1.25 -2.40 -12.90
C LEU A 62 0.98 -1.19 -13.80
N VAL A 63 0.14 -0.25 -13.38
CA VAL A 63 -0.29 0.88 -14.23
C VAL A 63 0.37 2.20 -13.83
N TYR A 64 0.52 2.47 -12.53
CA TYR A 64 0.89 3.80 -12.04
C TYR A 64 2.25 3.86 -11.34
N ASP A 65 2.69 2.77 -10.70
CA ASP A 65 3.99 2.78 -10.03
C ASP A 65 5.14 2.95 -11.02
N ARG A 66 5.80 4.12 -10.96
CA ARG A 66 6.88 4.49 -11.87
C ARG A 66 8.05 3.50 -11.79
N GLY A 67 8.36 2.99 -10.59
CA GLY A 67 9.44 2.04 -10.37
C GLY A 67 9.19 0.70 -11.05
N THR A 68 8.01 0.12 -10.85
CA THR A 68 7.58 -1.12 -11.49
C THR A 68 7.54 -0.98 -13.01
N VAL A 69 6.86 0.05 -13.54
CA VAL A 69 6.73 0.26 -14.99
C VAL A 69 8.10 0.45 -15.64
N PHE A 70 8.99 1.22 -15.04
CA PHE A 70 10.36 1.41 -15.53
C PHE A 70 11.13 0.09 -15.53
N GLY A 71 11.19 -0.62 -14.40
CA GLY A 71 11.93 -1.86 -14.27
C GLY A 71 11.49 -2.95 -15.25
N LEU A 72 10.18 -3.05 -15.52
CA LEU A 72 9.64 -3.99 -16.51
C LEU A 72 10.04 -3.60 -17.94
N LYS A 73 10.09 -2.30 -18.27
CA LYS A 73 10.46 -1.81 -19.61
C LYS A 73 11.95 -1.88 -19.89
N THR A 74 12.80 -1.78 -18.87
CA THR A 74 14.26 -1.72 -19.02
C THR A 74 14.97 -3.05 -18.80
N GLY A 75 14.24 -4.16 -18.66
CA GLY A 75 14.82 -5.49 -18.48
C GLY A 75 15.39 -5.75 -17.08
N GLY A 76 14.80 -5.14 -16.04
CA GLY A 76 15.15 -5.43 -14.65
C GLY A 76 14.79 -6.86 -14.24
N ARG A 77 15.21 -7.27 -13.03
CA ARG A 77 14.93 -8.60 -12.50
C ARG A 77 13.44 -8.75 -12.17
N ILE A 78 12.69 -9.38 -13.07
CA ILE A 78 11.23 -9.49 -13.01
C ILE A 78 10.72 -10.00 -11.66
N GLU A 79 11.26 -11.11 -11.16
CA GLU A 79 10.85 -11.69 -9.87
C GLU A 79 11.07 -10.75 -8.67
N SER A 80 12.07 -9.86 -8.73
CA SER A 80 12.27 -8.84 -7.70
C SER A 80 11.31 -7.67 -7.85
N ILE A 81 10.93 -7.32 -9.08
CA ILE A 81 9.98 -6.22 -9.34
C ILE A 81 8.57 -6.63 -8.91
N LEU A 82 8.15 -7.84 -9.29
CA LEU A 82 6.80 -8.35 -9.06
C LEU A 82 6.60 -8.95 -7.67
N MET A 83 7.62 -8.96 -6.80
CA MET A 83 7.46 -9.39 -5.40
C MET A 83 6.45 -8.56 -4.60
N SER A 84 6.11 -7.37 -5.12
CA SER A 84 5.08 -6.51 -4.55
C SER A 84 3.67 -7.06 -4.77
N LEU A 85 3.44 -7.94 -5.75
CA LEU A 85 2.12 -8.46 -6.05
C LEU A 85 1.66 -9.48 -5.00
N PRO A 86 0.37 -9.47 -4.63
CA PRO A 86 -0.18 -10.46 -3.72
C PRO A 86 -0.26 -11.84 -4.39
N GLU A 87 -0.22 -12.89 -3.56
CA GLU A 87 -0.42 -14.28 -4.00
C GLU A 87 -1.77 -14.47 -4.72
N THR A 88 -2.83 -13.83 -4.22
CA THR A 88 -4.19 -13.90 -4.77
C THR A 88 -4.86 -12.53 -4.79
N ALA A 89 -5.61 -12.27 -5.86
CA ALA A 89 -6.42 -11.07 -6.06
C ALA A 89 -7.70 -11.41 -6.83
N ARG A 90 -8.73 -10.57 -6.70
CA ARG A 90 -10.05 -10.77 -7.34
C ARG A 90 -10.52 -9.48 -7.99
N TRP A 91 -11.25 -9.63 -9.10
CA TRP A 91 -11.95 -8.54 -9.78
C TRP A 91 -13.41 -8.89 -9.94
N GLU A 92 -14.27 -7.92 -9.66
CA GLU A 92 -15.71 -8.02 -9.84
C GLU A 92 -16.21 -6.81 -10.61
N TYR A 93 -17.21 -7.05 -11.45
CA TYR A 93 -17.85 -6.00 -12.22
C TYR A 93 -18.68 -5.11 -11.30
N ASP A 94 -18.42 -3.80 -11.37
CA ASP A 94 -19.19 -2.74 -10.71
C ASP A 94 -19.50 -2.96 -9.22
N MET A 95 -18.55 -3.55 -8.49
CA MET A 95 -18.69 -3.76 -7.05
C MET A 95 -18.57 -2.44 -6.29
N HIS A 96 -19.58 -2.14 -5.48
CA HIS A 96 -19.60 -1.03 -4.52
C HIS A 96 -20.02 -1.55 -3.13
N PRO A 97 -19.32 -1.13 -2.06
CA PRO A 97 -19.75 -1.48 -0.70
C PRO A 97 -21.06 -0.78 -0.34
N GLU A 98 -21.84 -1.41 0.54
CA GLU A 98 -23.08 -0.81 1.04
C GLU A 98 -22.79 0.45 1.89
N PRO A 99 -23.62 1.50 1.80
CA PRO A 99 -23.44 2.69 2.61
C PRO A 99 -23.46 2.39 4.12
N GLY A 100 -22.54 3.00 4.86
CA GLY A 100 -22.45 2.85 6.31
C GLY A 100 -21.68 1.62 6.80
N THR A 101 -21.12 0.80 5.91
CA THR A 101 -20.22 -0.31 6.29
C THR A 101 -18.77 0.16 6.44
N PRO A 102 -17.92 -0.62 7.14
CA PRO A 102 -16.48 -0.35 7.22
C PRO A 102 -15.81 -0.27 5.84
N GLU A 103 -16.27 -1.08 4.87
CA GLU A 103 -15.78 -1.06 3.49
C GLU A 103 -16.08 0.26 2.79
N ALA A 104 -17.27 0.83 2.99
CA ALA A 104 -17.61 2.13 2.44
C ALA A 104 -16.77 3.26 3.06
N ASP A 105 -16.54 3.22 4.39
CA ASP A 105 -15.64 4.18 5.05
C ASP A 105 -14.20 4.07 4.54
N PHE A 106 -13.70 2.85 4.33
CA PHE A 106 -12.38 2.63 3.74
C PHE A 106 -12.27 3.24 2.34
N ILE A 107 -13.27 3.04 1.48
CA ILE A 107 -13.26 3.62 0.13
C ILE A 107 -13.30 5.14 0.17
N ASP A 108 -14.08 5.72 1.09
CA ASP A 108 -14.10 7.16 1.29
C ASP A 108 -12.71 7.68 1.71
N ALA A 109 -12.07 7.04 2.69
CA ALA A 109 -10.72 7.39 3.14
C ALA A 109 -9.66 7.30 2.03
N CYS A 110 -9.83 6.38 1.07
CA CYS A 110 -8.92 6.26 -0.08
C CYS A 110 -9.13 7.37 -1.12
N LYS A 111 -10.36 7.91 -1.24
CA LYS A 111 -10.71 8.96 -2.22
C LYS A 111 -10.50 10.35 -1.65
N HIS A 112 -10.68 10.51 -0.35
CA HIS A 112 -10.66 11.78 0.34
C HIS A 112 -9.58 11.73 1.44
N PRO A 113 -8.43 12.42 1.24
CA PRO A 113 -7.40 12.52 2.25
C PRO A 113 -7.97 13.07 3.56
N ARG A 114 -7.64 12.42 4.68
CA ARG A 114 -8.09 12.80 6.02
C ARG A 114 -6.92 13.31 6.86
N GLU A 115 -7.22 14.16 7.84
CA GLU A 115 -6.30 14.53 8.91
C GLU A 115 -6.35 13.47 10.01
N TRP A 116 -5.24 12.73 10.19
CA TRP A 116 -5.18 11.52 11.03
C TRP A 116 -4.50 11.73 12.39
N VAL A 117 -3.90 12.90 12.61
CA VAL A 117 -3.12 13.25 13.82
C VAL A 117 -3.86 14.32 14.60
#